data_AF-A0A811QQT0-F1
#
_entry.id   AF-A0A811QQT0-F1
#
_cell.length_a   1.000
_cell.length_b   1.000
_cell.length_c   1.000
_cell.angle_alpha   90.00
_cell.angle_beta   90.00
_cell.angle_gamma   90.00
#
_symmetry.space_group_name_H-M   'P 1'
#
loop_
_entity.id
_entity.type
_entity.pdbx_description
1 polymer ?
#
loop_
_entity_poly.entity_id
_entity_poly.type
_entity_poly.pdbx_seq_one_letter_code
_entity_poly.pdbx_strand_id
1 'polypeptide(L)'
;MAKILLLIIIAITLTAEAAPKSAKLKRAFDGVMAAAPPGKDSEAAEAAVMEQQLQILAAVALAEKTGGKEKVVSLTGSYEKAADQVIAAPPTDKLKVMKKEFTAVTDAA
;
A
#
# COMPACT_ATOMS: atom_id res chain seq x y z
N MET A 1 -4.17 -18.06 -18.79
CA MET A 1 -5.37 -18.29 -17.96
C MET A 1 -5.07 -18.64 -16.50
N ALA A 2 -3.97 -19.34 -16.18
CA ALA A 2 -3.60 -19.68 -14.79
C ALA A 2 -3.35 -18.47 -13.87
N LYS A 3 -2.82 -17.35 -14.40
CA LYS A 3 -2.56 -16.12 -13.60
C LYS A 3 -3.83 -15.42 -13.09
N ILE A 4 -4.92 -15.44 -13.88
CA ILE A 4 -6.21 -14.82 -13.47
C ILE A 4 -6.84 -15.64 -12.35
N LEU A 5 -6.74 -16.97 -12.42
CA LEU A 5 -7.24 -17.87 -11.38
C LEU A 5 -6.49 -17.71 -10.05
N LEU A 6 -5.17 -17.50 -10.10
CA LEU A 6 -4.35 -17.27 -8.90
C LEU A 6 -4.72 -15.97 -8.18
N LEU A 7 -5.00 -14.90 -8.93
CA LEU A 7 -5.43 -13.60 -8.37
C LEU A 7 -6.81 -13.70 -7.69
N ILE A 8 -7.72 -14.48 -8.27
CA ILE A 8 -9.05 -14.72 -7.69
C ILE A 8 -8.96 -15.55 -6.40
N ILE A 9 -8.07 -16.55 -6.33
CA ILE A 9 -7.88 -17.37 -5.12
C ILE A 9 -7.29 -16.55 -3.95
N ILE A 10 -6.40 -15.59 -4.24
CA ILE A 10 -5.87 -14.66 -3.22
C ILE A 10 -7.00 -13.76 -2.67
N ALA A 11 -7.92 -13.31 -3.53
CA ALA A 11 -9.05 -12.47 -3.10
C ALA A 11 -10.07 -13.20 -2.20
N ILE A 12 -10.22 -14.52 -2.33
CA ILE A 12 -11.22 -15.30 -1.56
C ILE A 12 -10.68 -15.76 -0.19
N THR A 13 -9.36 -15.84 -0.02
CA THR A 13 -8.73 -16.20 1.28
C THR A 13 -8.32 -15.00 2.12
N LEU A 14 -8.37 -13.78 1.58
CA LEU A 14 -8.29 -12.54 2.35
C LEU A 14 -9.58 -12.37 3.19
N THR A 15 -9.65 -13.10 4.30
CA THR A 15 -10.45 -12.64 5.43
C THR A 15 -9.97 -11.22 5.76
N ALA A 16 -10.91 -10.28 5.86
CA ALA A 16 -10.70 -8.84 5.96
C ALA A 16 -9.95 -8.36 7.23
N GLU A 17 -9.23 -9.25 7.90
CA GLU A 17 -8.44 -9.01 9.10
C GLU A 17 -6.96 -8.66 8.78
N ALA A 18 -6.46 -8.95 7.56
CA ALA A 18 -5.05 -8.83 7.19
C ALA A 18 -4.63 -7.52 6.48
N ALA A 19 -5.52 -6.54 6.34
CA ALA A 19 -5.08 -5.20 5.96
C ALA A 19 -4.28 -4.60 7.10
N PRO A 20 -3.12 -3.94 6.85
CA PRO A 20 -2.45 -3.22 7.91
C PRO A 20 -3.43 -2.14 8.42
N LYS A 21 -4.01 -2.37 9.61
CA LYS A 21 -4.84 -1.42 10.34
C LYS A 21 -3.97 -0.28 10.90
N SER A 22 -3.01 0.22 10.11
CA SER A 22 -2.16 1.31 10.52
C SER A 22 -2.83 2.64 10.19
N ALA A 23 -3.10 3.43 11.23
CA ALA A 23 -3.67 4.76 11.08
C ALA A 23 -2.78 5.66 10.21
N LYS A 24 -1.46 5.41 10.20
CA LYS A 24 -0.49 6.13 9.37
C LYS A 24 -0.66 5.84 7.88
N LEU A 25 -0.77 4.58 7.47
CA LEU A 25 -0.99 4.27 6.04
C LEU A 25 -2.31 4.86 5.56
N LYS A 26 -3.37 4.72 6.35
CA LYS A 26 -4.65 5.35 6.02
C LYS A 26 -4.49 6.87 5.82
N ARG A 27 -3.83 7.55 6.76
CA ARG A 27 -3.60 9.00 6.65
C ARG A 27 -2.74 9.38 5.44
N ALA A 28 -1.75 8.56 5.07
CA ALA A 28 -0.97 8.78 3.86
C ALA A 28 -1.84 8.68 2.60
N PHE A 29 -2.67 7.64 2.49
CA PHE A 29 -3.60 7.48 1.36
C PHE A 29 -4.63 8.61 1.29
N ASP A 30 -5.27 8.93 2.41
CA ASP A 30 -6.24 10.04 2.49
C ASP A 30 -5.57 11.37 2.07
N GLY A 31 -4.31 11.58 2.47
CA GLY A 31 -3.53 12.75 2.09
C GLY A 31 -3.22 12.83 0.59
N VAL A 32 -2.98 11.68 -0.07
CA VAL A 32 -2.79 11.61 -1.53
C VAL A 32 -4.10 11.94 -2.24
N MET A 33 -5.22 11.35 -1.80
CA MET A 33 -6.54 11.61 -2.36
C MET A 33 -6.97 13.07 -2.21
N ALA A 34 -6.72 13.67 -1.03
CA ALA A 34 -7.05 15.07 -0.77
C ALA A 34 -6.19 16.06 -1.58
N ALA A 35 -5.00 15.64 -2.01
CA ALA A 35 -4.10 16.47 -2.81
C ALA A 35 -4.35 16.36 -4.32
N ALA A 36 -5.21 15.43 -4.76
CA ALA A 36 -5.49 15.22 -6.17
C ALA A 36 -6.32 16.39 -6.76
N PRO A 37 -5.94 16.96 -7.91
CA PRO A 37 -6.77 17.92 -8.62
C PRO A 37 -8.11 17.29 -9.03
N PRO A 38 -9.21 18.05 -9.03
CA PRO A 38 -10.50 17.55 -9.51
C PRO A 38 -10.43 17.16 -10.99
N GLY A 39 -11.12 16.08 -11.36
CA GLY A 39 -11.16 15.56 -12.74
C GLY A 39 -10.27 14.32 -12.94
N LYS A 40 -9.69 14.15 -14.13
CA LYS A 40 -8.94 12.94 -14.51
C LYS A 40 -7.75 12.62 -13.61
N ASP A 41 -7.15 13.63 -12.99
CA ASP A 41 -6.03 13.43 -12.06
C ASP A 41 -6.49 12.82 -10.72
N SER A 42 -7.77 13.01 -10.34
CA SER A 42 -8.39 12.34 -9.19
C SER A 42 -8.54 10.85 -9.41
N GLU A 43 -8.99 10.42 -10.60
CA GLU A 43 -9.10 8.99 -10.95
C GLU A 43 -7.71 8.32 -10.98
N ALA A 44 -6.70 9.02 -11.49
CA ALA A 44 -5.32 8.53 -11.50
C ALA A 44 -4.73 8.40 -10.09
N ALA A 45 -5.04 9.34 -9.19
CA ALA A 45 -4.66 9.25 -7.78
C ALA A 45 -5.36 8.08 -7.08
N GLU A 46 -6.66 7.90 -7.31
CA GLU A 46 -7.45 6.79 -6.77
C GLU A 46 -6.91 5.44 -7.21
N ALA A 47 -6.69 5.26 -8.52
CA ALA A 47 -6.13 4.04 -9.08
C ALA A 47 -4.74 3.73 -8.49
N ALA A 48 -3.88 4.74 -8.34
CA ALA A 48 -2.57 4.58 -7.74
C ALA A 48 -2.63 4.22 -6.25
N VAL A 49 -3.57 4.79 -5.49
CA VAL A 49 -3.81 4.42 -4.09
C VAL A 49 -4.26 2.96 -3.99
N MET A 50 -5.24 2.55 -4.80
CA MET A 50 -5.71 1.16 -4.83
C MET A 50 -4.60 0.17 -5.20
N GLU A 51 -3.78 0.51 -6.21
CA GLU A 51 -2.65 -0.32 -6.62
C GLU A 51 -1.65 -0.53 -5.47
N GLN A 52 -1.28 0.53 -4.77
CA GLN A 52 -0.36 0.45 -3.64
C GLN A 52 -0.95 -0.33 -2.46
N GLN A 53 -2.25 -0.18 -2.17
CA GLN A 53 -2.92 -0.98 -1.15
C GLN A 53 -2.84 -2.48 -1.46
N LEU A 54 -3.08 -2.86 -2.73
CA LEU A 54 -2.98 -4.26 -3.16
C LEU A 54 -1.54 -4.79 -3.06
N GLN A 55 -0.54 -3.98 -3.44
CA GLN A 55 0.88 -4.36 -3.32
C GLN A 55 1.28 -4.59 -1.86
N ILE A 56 0.89 -3.69 -0.96
CA ILE A 56 1.16 -3.83 0.48
C ILE A 56 0.49 -5.08 1.05
N LEU A 57 -0.78 -5.33 0.72
CA LEU A 57 -1.50 -6.53 1.14
C LEU A 57 -0.80 -7.81 0.68
N ALA A 58 -0.37 -7.85 -0.59
CA ALA A 58 0.35 -8.99 -1.13
C ALA A 58 1.71 -9.20 -0.43
N ALA A 59 2.46 -8.13 -0.17
CA ALA A 59 3.73 -8.20 0.52
C ALA A 59 3.58 -8.69 1.98
N VAL A 60 2.56 -8.20 2.70
CA VAL A 60 2.25 -8.65 4.07
C VAL A 60 1.84 -10.12 4.08
N ALA A 61 0.96 -10.56 3.18
CA ALA A 61 0.56 -11.96 3.08
C ALA A 61 1.75 -12.88 2.76
N LEU A 62 2.68 -12.43 1.91
CA LEU A 62 3.91 -13.17 1.63
C LEU A 62 4.83 -13.22 2.86
N ALA A 63 4.95 -12.12 3.60
CA ALA A 63 5.73 -12.07 4.84
C ALA A 63 5.15 -13.02 5.91
N GLU A 64 3.83 -13.07 6.07
CA GLU A 64 3.14 -14.02 6.94
C GLU A 64 3.50 -15.46 6.58
N LYS A 65 3.43 -15.80 5.30
CA LYS A 65 3.68 -17.15 4.79
C LYS A 65 5.15 -17.58 4.91
N THR A 66 6.10 -16.66 4.71
CA THR A 66 7.53 -17.00 4.53
C THR A 66 8.41 -16.72 5.75
N GLY A 67 8.04 -15.74 6.59
CA GLY A 67 8.87 -15.28 7.70
C GLY A 67 8.13 -15.12 9.02
N GLY A 68 6.83 -15.46 9.06
CA GLY A 68 6.02 -15.38 10.27
C GLY A 68 5.85 -13.95 10.81
N LYS A 69 5.42 -13.86 12.07
CA LYS A 69 4.96 -12.61 12.69
C LYS A 69 6.03 -11.52 12.75
N GLU A 70 7.29 -11.88 12.97
CA GLU A 70 8.39 -10.90 13.07
C GLU A 70 8.64 -10.18 11.74
N LYS A 71 8.62 -10.92 10.62
CA LYS A 71 8.78 -10.35 9.29
C LYS A 71 7.62 -9.40 8.96
N VAL A 72 6.40 -9.76 9.35
CA VAL A 72 5.20 -8.92 9.18
C VAL A 72 5.30 -7.62 9.98
N VAL A 73 5.73 -7.69 11.24
CA VAL A 73 5.91 -6.51 12.10
C VAL A 73 6.98 -5.59 11.50
N SER A 74 8.12 -6.15 11.08
CA SER A 74 9.20 -5.38 10.45
C SER A 74 8.76 -4.71 9.15
N LEU A 75 8.07 -5.44 8.28
CA LEU A 75 7.56 -4.93 7.01
C LEU A 75 6.50 -3.85 7.23
N THR A 76 5.56 -4.06 8.15
CA THR A 76 4.54 -3.07 8.51
C THR A 76 5.20 -1.79 9.05
N GLY A 77 6.18 -1.91 9.94
CA GLY A 77 6.93 -0.76 10.45
C GLY A 77 7.71 0.00 9.37
N SER A 78 8.16 -0.68 8.31
CA SER A 78 8.83 -0.06 7.17
C SER A 78 7.84 0.74 6.31
N TYR A 79 6.66 0.20 6.05
CA TYR A 79 5.57 0.94 5.40
C TYR A 79 5.09 2.13 6.24
N GLU A 80 5.05 2.03 7.57
CA GLU A 80 4.70 3.17 8.43
C GLU A 80 5.74 4.31 8.36
N LYS A 81 7.03 4.00 8.28
CA LYS A 81 8.08 5.01 8.06
C LYS A 81 7.95 5.69 6.70
N ALA A 82 7.67 4.91 5.65
CA ALA A 82 7.39 5.47 4.33
C ALA A 82 6.12 6.34 4.36
N ALA A 83 5.10 5.96 5.13
CA ALA A 83 3.87 6.73 5.28
C ALA A 83 4.11 8.09 5.92
N ASP A 84 5.02 8.17 6.91
CA ASP A 84 5.43 9.46 7.50
C ASP A 84 6.01 10.40 6.44
N GLN A 85 6.78 9.88 5.47
CA GLN A 85 7.32 10.68 4.36
C GLN A 85 6.22 11.18 3.41
N VAL A 86 5.23 10.35 3.09
CA VAL A 86 4.06 10.76 2.27
C VAL A 86 3.25 11.84 3.00
N ILE A 87 3.05 11.69 4.32
CA ILE A 87 2.32 12.66 5.14
C ILE A 87 3.07 14.00 5.18
N ALA A 88 4.40 13.98 5.29
CA ALA A 88 5.23 15.19 5.34
C ALA A 88 5.41 15.88 3.97
N ALA A 89 5.22 15.16 2.86
CA ALA A 89 5.42 15.71 1.52
C ALA A 89 4.45 16.87 1.18
N PRO A 90 4.87 17.86 0.38
CA PRO A 90 3.97 18.87 -0.19
C PRO A 90 2.81 18.22 -0.96
N PRO A 91 1.60 18.83 -1.01
CA PRO A 91 0.43 18.23 -1.65
C PRO A 91 0.71 17.71 -3.07
N THR A 92 1.36 18.51 -3.91
CA THR A 92 1.69 18.18 -5.30
C THR A 92 2.65 17.00 -5.45
N ASP A 93 3.41 16.67 -4.40
CA ASP A 93 4.41 15.60 -4.42
C ASP A 93 3.92 14.32 -3.73
N LYS A 94 2.81 14.36 -2.98
CA LYS A 94 2.35 13.22 -2.17
C LYS A 94 2.19 11.94 -2.98
N LEU A 95 1.58 12.01 -4.17
CA LEU A 95 1.40 10.87 -5.07
C LEU A 95 2.75 10.29 -5.52
N LYS A 96 3.71 11.16 -5.88
CA LYS A 96 5.05 10.76 -6.32
C LYS A 96 5.83 10.11 -5.17
N VAL A 97 5.78 10.70 -3.98
CA VAL A 97 6.45 10.17 -2.78
C VAL A 97 5.82 8.84 -2.39
N MET A 98 4.50 8.69 -2.43
CA MET A 98 3.83 7.41 -2.15
C MET A 98 4.33 6.30 -3.09
N LYS A 99 4.29 6.54 -4.40
CA LYS A 99 4.77 5.56 -5.39
C LYS A 99 6.23 5.20 -5.15
N LYS A 100 7.09 6.18 -4.87
CA LYS A 100 8.51 5.94 -4.62
C LYS A 100 8.75 5.10 -3.37
N GLU A 101 8.26 5.57 -2.23
CA GLU A 101 8.63 5.01 -0.93
C GLU A 101 7.92 3.69 -0.64
N PHE A 102 6.65 3.53 -1.05
CA PHE A 102 5.94 2.26 -0.87
C PHE A 102 6.45 1.17 -1.82
N THR A 103 6.77 1.50 -3.07
CA THR A 103 7.43 0.54 -3.98
C THR A 103 8.80 0.16 -3.45
N ALA A 104 9.59 1.10 -2.93
CA ALA A 104 10.90 0.78 -2.34
C ALA A 104 10.80 -0.20 -1.15
N VAL A 105 9.78 -0.06 -0.29
CA VAL A 105 9.54 -1.04 0.78
C VAL A 105 9.11 -2.40 0.21
N THR A 106 8.25 -2.40 -0.81
CA THR A 106 7.76 -3.63 -1.46
C THR A 106 8.89 -4.41 -2.14
N ASP A 107 9.79 -3.72 -2.84
CA ASP A 107 10.92 -4.33 -3.54
C ASP A 107 11.97 -4.91 -2.58
N ALA A 108 11.98 -4.45 -1.33
CA ALA A 108 12.89 -4.91 -0.27
C ALA A 108 12.31 -6.05 0.60
N ALA A 109 11.05 -6.44 0.41
CA ALA A 109 10.31 -7.39 1.25
C ALA A 109 10.53 -8.87 0.87
#